data_AF-A0A925M2T7-F1
#
_entry.id   AF-A0A925M2T7-F1
#
_cell.length_a   1.000
_cell.length_b   1.000
_cell.length_c   1.000
_cell.angle_alpha   90.00
_cell.angle_beta   90.00
_cell.angle_gamma   90.00
#
_symmetry.space_group_name_H-M   'P 1'
#
loop_
_entity.id
_entity.type
_entity.pdbx_description
1 polymer ?
#
loop_
_entity_poly.entity_id
_entity_poly.type
_entity_poly.pdbx_seq_one_letter_code
_entity_poly.pdbx_strand_id
1 'polypeptide(L)' 'MKLAILDKDGTITASASGATFTKHPEDQELLSGVKEAVARLVADGYTLVIASNQGGCDAFTVEVSNAKVGMVWLDSS' A
#
# COMPACT_ATOMS: atom_id res chain seq x y z
N MET A 1 -5.36 20.73 -10.94
CA MET A 1 -5.55 19.55 -10.06
C MET A 1 -4.20 19.24 -9.43
N LYS A 2 -4.13 19.08 -8.11
CA LYS A 2 -2.89 18.70 -7.41
C LYS A 2 -2.92 17.19 -7.16
N LEU A 3 -1.86 16.48 -7.53
CA LEU A 3 -1.76 15.02 -7.40
C LEU A 3 -0.50 14.68 -6.61
N ALA A 4 -0.65 13.85 -5.57
CA ALA A 4 0.48 13.27 -4.86
C ALA A 4 0.42 11.76 -5.04
N ILE A 5 1.42 11.21 -5.74
CA ILE A 5 1.58 9.77 -5.96
C ILE A 5 2.63 9.30 -4.96
N LEU A 6 2.23 8.39 -4.08
CA LEU A 6 3.06 7.90 -3.00
C LEU A 6 3.40 6.43 -3.24
N ASP A 7 4.67 6.09 -3.09
CA ASP A 7 5.07 4.70 -2.92
C ASP A 7 4.57 4.18 -1.57
N LYS A 8 4.39 2.86 -1.43
CA LYS A 8 3.94 2.23 -0.19
C LYS A 8 5.11 1.85 0.70
N ASP A 9 5.95 0.93 0.23
CA ASP A 9 6.94 0.24 1.05
C ASP A 9 8.21 1.09 1.19
N GLY A 10 8.56 1.46 2.42
CA GLY A 10 9.64 2.41 2.72
C GLY A 10 9.26 3.89 2.64
N THR A 11 8.03 4.21 2.20
CA THR A 11 7.52 5.60 2.11
C THR A 11 6.32 5.85 3.03
N ILE A 12 5.32 4.97 3.01
CA ILE A 12 4.13 5.02 3.90
C ILE A 12 4.30 4.01 5.03
N THR A 13 4.73 2.80 4.71
CA THR A 13 4.85 1.68 5.65
C THR A 13 6.27 1.10 5.67
N ALA A 14 6.64 0.45 6.76
CA ALA A 14 7.80 -0.43 6.86
C ALA A 14 7.40 -1.79 7.45
N SER A 15 8.25 -2.81 7.28
CA SER A 15 8.07 -4.10 7.94
C SER A 15 8.24 -3.93 9.45
N ALA A 16 7.25 -4.38 10.21
CA ALA A 16 7.26 -4.33 11.67
C ALA A 16 8.34 -5.27 12.25
N SER A 17 8.68 -6.35 11.53
CA SER A 17 9.76 -7.26 11.90
C SER A 17 11.16 -6.70 11.57
N GLY A 18 11.25 -5.55 10.90
CA GLY A 18 12.51 -4.97 10.43
C GLY A 18 13.11 -5.69 9.21
N ALA A 19 12.34 -6.55 8.54
CA ALA A 19 12.78 -7.20 7.31
C ALA A 19 12.81 -6.21 6.15
N THR A 20 13.67 -6.44 5.16
CA THR A 20 13.71 -5.60 3.95
C THR A 20 12.40 -5.64 3.15
N PHE A 21 11.71 -6.78 3.18
CA PHE A 21 10.45 -6.99 2.46
C PHE A 21 9.40 -7.54 3.41
N THR A 22 8.24 -6.90 3.47
CA THR A 22 7.06 -7.44 4.17
C THR A 22 6.65 -8.75 3.53
N LYS A 23 6.60 -9.81 4.34
CA LYS A 23 6.22 -11.17 3.88
C LYS A 23 4.79 -11.55 4.23
N HIS A 24 4.20 -10.85 5.19
CA HIS A 24 2.89 -11.15 5.72
C HIS A 24 2.06 -9.86 5.92
N PRO A 25 0.72 -9.88 5.73
CA PRO A 25 -0.13 -8.68 5.83
C PRO A 25 -0.09 -7.89 7.15
N GLU A 26 0.30 -8.53 8.24
CA GLU A 26 0.40 -8.03 9.62
C GLU A 26 1.82 -7.50 9.92
N ASP A 27 2.82 -7.93 9.14
CA ASP A 27 4.20 -7.46 9.19
C ASP A 27 4.37 -6.09 8.52
N GLN A 28 3.57 -5.12 8.94
CA GLN A 28 3.63 -3.77 8.40
C GLN A 28 3.12 -2.76 9.41
N GLU A 29 3.87 -1.67 9.55
CA GLU A 29 3.54 -0.53 10.40
C GLU A 29 3.72 0.77 9.63
N LEU A 30 2.99 1.82 10.04
CA LEU A 30 3.13 3.14 9.46
C LEU A 30 4.44 3.77 9.91
N LEU A 31 5.15 4.40 8.96
CA LEU A 31 6.31 5.22 9.31
C LEU A 31 5.85 6.44 10.13
N SER A 32 6.71 6.85 11.07
CA SER A 32 6.45 8.01 11.91
C SER A 32 6.19 9.27 11.08
N GLY A 33 5.18 10.06 11.44
CA GLY A 33 4.84 11.31 10.76
C GLY A 33 4.01 11.15 9.48
N VAL A 34 3.78 9.93 8.98
CA VAL A 34 3.04 9.70 7.73
C VAL A 34 1.59 10.13 7.85
N LYS A 35 0.94 9.88 9.00
CA LYS A 35 -0.46 10.30 9.22
C LYS A 35 -0.61 11.82 9.09
N GLU A 36 0.31 12.56 9.69
CA GLU A 36 0.34 14.02 9.67
C GLU A 36 0.69 14.55 8.28
N ALA A 37 1.63 13.91 7.57
CA ALA A 37 2.00 14.28 6.21
C ALA A 37 0.84 14.08 5.23
N VAL A 38 0.17 12.93 5.29
CA VAL A 38 -1.03 12.63 4.50
C VAL A 38 -2.14 13.64 4.81
N ALA A 39 -2.41 13.91 6.08
CA ALA A 39 -3.42 14.89 6.47
C ALA A 39 -3.12 16.30 5.91
N ARG A 40 -1.85 16.73 5.91
CA ARG A 40 -1.45 18.01 5.29
C ARG A 40 -1.69 18.03 3.78
N LEU A 41 -1.38 16.95 3.06
CA LEU A 41 -1.63 16.88 1.62
C LEU A 41 -3.13 16.94 1.30
N VAL A 42 -3.95 16.22 2.07
CA VAL A 42 -5.41 16.28 1.93
C VAL A 42 -5.92 17.69 2.20
N ALA A 43 -5.46 18.32 3.29
CA ALA A 43 -5.87 19.69 3.64
C ALA A 43 -5.44 20.73 2.58
N ASP A 44 -4.32 20.54 1.90
CA ASP A 44 -3.86 21.40 0.80
C ASP A 44 -4.49 21.06 -0.57
N GLY A 45 -5.48 20.15 -0.58
CA GLY A 45 -6.29 19.83 -1.75
C GLY A 45 -5.64 18.90 -2.76
N TYR A 46 -4.67 18.07 -2.34
CA TYR A 46 -4.12 17.01 -3.18
C TYR A 46 -5.09 15.84 -3.29
N THR A 47 -5.26 15.32 -4.51
CA THR A 47 -5.71 13.95 -4.71
C THR A 47 -4.54 13.01 -4.39
N LEU A 48 -4.78 12.04 -3.52
CA LEU A 48 -3.78 11.05 -3.15
C LEU A 48 -3.94 9.77 -3.96
N VAL A 49 -2.83 9.27 -4.49
CA VAL A 49 -2.76 7.98 -5.18
C VAL A 49 -1.59 7.19 -4.61
N ILE A 50 -1.77 5.89 -4.45
CA ILE A 50 -0.69 4.97 -4.09
C ILE A 50 -0.28 4.21 -5.33
N ALA A 51 1.01 4.21 -5.65
CA ALA A 51 1.60 3.36 -6.68
C ALA A 51 2.59 2.43 -6.01
N SER A 52 2.34 1.12 -6.07
CA SER A 52 3.15 0.13 -5.36
C SER A 52 3.43 -1.07 -6.26
N ASN A 53 4.70 -1.43 -6.38
CA ASN A 53 5.13 -2.62 -7.10
C ASN A 53 5.08 -3.82 -6.15
N GLN A 54 4.08 -4.70 -6.32
CA GLN A 54 3.95 -5.93 -5.54
C GLN A 54 4.39 -7.12 -6.39
N GLY A 55 5.70 -7.24 -6.68
CA GLY A 55 6.24 -8.27 -7.57
C GLY A 55 5.95 -9.72 -7.13
N GLY A 56 5.57 -9.93 -5.85
CA GLY A 56 5.09 -11.22 -5.38
C GLY A 56 3.70 -11.59 -5.89
N CYS A 57 2.86 -10.62 -6.29
CA CYS A 57 1.52 -10.89 -6.83
C CYS A 57 1.57 -11.60 -8.19
N ASP A 58 2.60 -11.36 -8.99
CA ASP A 58 2.79 -12.06 -10.28
C ASP A 58 3.24 -13.52 -10.08
N ALA A 59 3.88 -13.82 -8.94
CA ALA A 59 4.44 -15.13 -8.63
C ALA A 59 3.55 -15.99 -7.72
N PHE A 60 2.72 -15.36 -6.89
CA PHE A 60 1.88 -16.02 -5.89
C PHE A 60 0.45 -15.50 -6.03
N THR A 61 -0.37 -16.25 -6.77
CA THR A 61 -1.81 -16.04 -6.81
C THR A 61 -2.42 -16.53 -5.50
N VAL A 62 -3.11 -15.64 -4.80
CA VAL A 62 -4.05 -16.04 -3.76
C VAL A 62 -5.31 -16.49 -4.49
N GLU A 63 -5.72 -17.75 -4.32
CA GLU A 63 -7.02 -18.23 -4.79
C GLU A 63 -8.12 -17.26 -4.35
N VAL A 64 -9.04 -16.91 -5.26
CA VAL A 64 -10.13 -15.96 -4.96
C VAL A 64 -10.94 -16.41 -3.73
N SER A 65 -11.04 -17.72 -3.50
CA SER A 65 -11.67 -18.30 -2.30
C SER A 65 -11.02 -17.86 -0.98
N ASN A 66 -9.76 -17.43 -1.02
CA ASN A 66 -8.99 -16.98 0.13
C ASN A 66 -8.92 -15.44 0.24
N ALA A 67 -9.52 -14.72 -0.72
CA ALA A 67 -9.61 -13.26 -0.65
C ALA A 67 -10.62 -12.82 0.42
N LYS A 68 -10.28 -11.79 1.21
CA LYS A 68 -11.21 -11.24 2.21
C LYS A 68 -12.36 -10.52 1.52
N VAL A 69 -13.53 -10.53 2.16
CA VAL A 69 -14.73 -9.80 1.71
C VAL A 69 -14.37 -8.33 1.44
N GLY A 70 -14.63 -7.86 0.21
CA GLY A 70 -14.34 -6.50 -0.24
C GLY A 70 -13.09 -6.35 -1.13
N MET A 71 -12.32 -7.42 -1.36
CA MET A 71 -11.26 -7.41 -2.37
C MET A 71 -11.86 -7.63 -3.77
N VAL A 72 -11.64 -6.69 -4.68
CA VAL A 72 -12.05 -6.82 -6.09
C VAL A 72 -10.80 -7.18 -6.91
N TRP A 73 -10.82 -8.34 -7.55
CA TRP A 73 -9.85 -8.68 -8.58
C TRP A 73 -10.41 -8.19 -9.92
N LEU A 74 -9.75 -7.22 -10.54
CA LEU A 74 -10.09 -6.76 -11.87
C LEU A 74 -9.28 -7.60 -12.85
N ASP A 75 -9.93 -8.60 -13.43
CA ASP A 75 -9.38 -9.32 -14.58
C ASP A 75 -9.13 -8.31 -15.71
N SER A 76 -7.95 -8.38 -16.32
CA SER A 76 -7.57 -7.52 -17.46
C SER A 76 -7.64 -8.26 -18.80
N SER A 77 -8.43 -9.34 -18.88
CA SER A 77 -8.82 -9.99 -20.13
C SER A 77 -9.82 -9.17 -20.95
#